data_AF-A0A371D4U7-F1
#
_entry.id   AF-A0A371D4U7-F1
#
_cell.length_a   1.000
_cell.length_b   1.000
_cell.length_c   1.000
_cell.angle_alpha   90.00
_cell.angle_beta   90.00
_cell.angle_gamma   90.00
#
_symmetry.space_group_name_H-M   'P 1'
#
loop_
_entity.id
_entity.type
_entity.pdbx_description
1 polymer ?
#
loop_
_entity_poly.entity_id
_entity_poly.type
_entity_poly.pdbx_seq_one_letter_code
_entity_poly.pdbx_strand_id
1 'polypeptide(L)'
;PGEDPPDPEYGRHEQTGAPRKAKLPMLKRAQEYVACIAKATHRKTGMSRKRIKAMKKPPTSVVDLDDNPTLRLSLRQFIANGQSEATYEANRQACMEEHPERELPTLKVLKKMVKELTGVAAIKHDMCEKSCLAYVGPHAKLTHCPLC
;
A
#
# COMPACT_ATOMS: atom_id res chain seq x y z
N PRO A 1 -39.28 -53.51 -7.81
CA PRO A 1 -37.95 -52.97 -7.47
C PRO A 1 -38.00 -51.44 -7.59
N GLY A 2 -38.11 -50.73 -6.47
CA GLY A 2 -38.20 -49.28 -6.44
C GLY A 2 -36.85 -48.67 -6.77
N GLU A 3 -36.81 -47.82 -7.80
CA GLU A 3 -35.65 -47.02 -8.13
C GLU A 3 -35.50 -45.92 -7.07
N ASP A 4 -34.32 -45.84 -6.46
CA ASP A 4 -33.98 -44.73 -5.58
C ASP A 4 -33.97 -43.41 -6.37
N PRO A 5 -34.43 -42.30 -5.78
CA PRO A 5 -34.42 -41.02 -6.46
C PRO A 5 -32.97 -40.59 -6.77
N PRO A 6 -32.73 -39.93 -7.91
CA PRO A 6 -31.40 -39.53 -8.32
C PRO A 6 -30.81 -38.52 -7.32
N ASP A 7 -29.54 -38.71 -6.99
CA ASP A 7 -28.78 -37.82 -6.12
C ASP A 7 -28.73 -36.42 -6.77
N PRO A 8 -29.08 -35.33 -6.06
CA PRO A 8 -29.19 -34.02 -6.68
C PRO A 8 -27.83 -33.52 -7.17
N GLU A 9 -27.73 -33.25 -8.47
CA GLU A 9 -26.53 -32.70 -9.10
C GLU A 9 -26.48 -31.19 -8.85
N TYR A 10 -25.73 -30.80 -7.81
CA TYR A 10 -25.53 -29.39 -7.50
C TYR A 10 -24.64 -28.71 -8.56
N GLY A 11 -25.22 -27.80 -9.32
CA GLY A 11 -24.48 -26.98 -10.28
C GLY A 11 -23.48 -26.03 -9.60
N ARG A 12 -22.41 -25.68 -10.31
CA ARG A 12 -21.37 -24.70 -9.88
C ARG A 12 -21.92 -23.30 -9.52
N HIS A 13 -23.23 -23.07 -9.74
CA HIS A 13 -23.94 -21.80 -9.61
C HIS A 13 -25.20 -21.84 -8.73
N GLU A 14 -25.41 -22.88 -7.91
CA GLU A 14 -26.49 -22.86 -6.91
C GLU A 14 -26.19 -21.97 -5.69
N GLN A 15 -27.22 -21.33 -5.12
CA GLN A 15 -27.09 -20.45 -3.95
C GLN A 15 -26.82 -21.26 -2.67
N THR A 16 -25.56 -21.26 -2.21
CA THR A 16 -25.08 -21.98 -1.01
C THR A 16 -24.99 -21.14 0.27
N GLY A 17 -25.27 -19.83 0.21
CA GLY A 17 -25.36 -18.96 1.41
C GLY A 17 -24.11 -18.94 2.31
N ALA A 18 -22.96 -18.49 1.80
CA ALA A 18 -21.67 -18.38 2.52
C ALA A 18 -21.06 -19.72 3.04
N PRO A 19 -19.73 -19.88 2.93
CA PRO A 19 -19.13 -21.19 2.70
C PRO A 19 -19.16 -22.09 3.94
N ARG A 20 -19.37 -23.39 3.73
CA ARG A 20 -19.08 -24.45 4.73
C ARG A 20 -17.74 -24.15 5.39
N LYS A 21 -17.68 -24.25 6.74
CA LYS A 21 -16.43 -24.08 7.50
C LYS A 21 -15.35 -24.99 6.89
N ALA A 22 -14.32 -24.39 6.32
CA ALA A 22 -13.26 -25.15 5.67
C ALA A 22 -12.49 -25.94 6.73
N LYS A 23 -12.19 -27.21 6.40
CA LYS A 23 -11.37 -28.10 7.24
C LYS A 23 -9.89 -28.03 6.86
N LEU A 24 -9.58 -27.82 5.58
CA LEU A 24 -8.20 -27.70 5.10
C LEU A 24 -7.57 -26.39 5.61
N PRO A 25 -6.36 -26.42 6.21
CA PRO A 25 -5.75 -25.25 6.83
C PRO A 25 -5.63 -24.01 5.93
N MET A 26 -5.24 -24.21 4.67
CA MET A 26 -5.12 -23.13 3.69
C MET A 26 -6.46 -22.47 3.38
N LEU A 27 -7.50 -23.27 3.16
CA LEU A 27 -8.85 -22.76 2.88
C LEU A 27 -9.48 -22.09 4.10
N LYS A 28 -9.24 -22.62 5.30
CA LYS A 28 -9.63 -21.98 6.56
C LYS A 28 -8.98 -20.61 6.69
N ARG A 29 -7.68 -20.51 6.38
CA ARG A 29 -6.96 -19.24 6.40
C ARG A 29 -7.55 -18.24 5.41
N ALA A 30 -7.86 -18.68 4.18
CA ALA A 30 -8.50 -17.83 3.19
C ALA A 30 -9.87 -17.31 3.69
N GLN A 31 -10.70 -18.16 4.30
CA GLN A 31 -11.97 -17.74 4.90
C GLN A 31 -11.77 -16.71 6.03
N GLU A 32 -10.75 -16.86 6.87
CA GLU A 32 -10.41 -15.88 7.91
C GLU A 32 -10.03 -14.51 7.32
N TYR A 33 -9.26 -14.49 6.23
CA TYR A 33 -8.95 -13.25 5.50
C TYR A 33 -10.19 -12.62 4.88
N VAL A 34 -11.06 -13.41 4.23
CA VAL A 34 -12.32 -12.92 3.67
C VAL A 34 -13.17 -12.27 4.76
N ALA A 35 -13.33 -12.93 5.91
CA ALA A 35 -14.07 -12.39 7.05
C ALA A 35 -13.42 -11.11 7.61
N CYS A 36 -12.09 -11.02 7.61
CA CYS A 36 -11.35 -9.84 8.04
C CYS A 36 -11.59 -8.65 7.10
N ILE A 37 -11.49 -8.87 5.79
CA ILE A 37 -11.66 -7.84 4.75
C ILE A 37 -13.11 -7.35 4.72
N ALA A 38 -14.08 -8.25 4.83
CA ALA A 38 -15.51 -7.90 4.85
C ALA A 38 -15.89 -6.93 6.00
N LYS A 39 -15.11 -6.92 7.09
CA LYS A 39 -15.29 -6.03 8.25
C LYS A 39 -14.20 -4.97 8.35
N ALA A 40 -13.40 -4.79 7.30
CA ALA A 40 -12.27 -3.87 7.33
C ALA A 40 -12.75 -2.41 7.44
N THR A 41 -12.04 -1.63 8.23
CA THR A 41 -12.25 -0.19 8.35
C THR A 41 -10.91 0.52 8.30
N HIS A 42 -10.89 1.78 7.90
CA HIS A 42 -9.65 2.56 7.84
C HIS A 42 -8.89 2.65 9.17
N ARG A 43 -9.56 2.47 10.32
CA ARG A 43 -8.93 2.53 11.65
C ARG A 43 -7.87 1.45 11.88
N LYS A 44 -7.96 0.31 11.19
CA LYS A 44 -7.05 -0.82 11.37
C LYS A 44 -5.91 -0.87 10.34
N THR A 45 -5.79 0.14 9.49
CA THR A 45 -4.81 0.17 8.37
C THR A 45 -3.43 0.70 8.74
N GLY A 46 -3.23 1.19 9.98
CA GLY A 46 -2.00 1.91 10.36
C GLY A 46 -1.91 3.34 9.82
N MET A 47 -2.94 3.84 9.12
CA MET A 47 -2.99 5.23 8.67
C MET A 47 -3.29 6.19 9.83
N SER A 48 -2.61 7.35 9.85
CA SER A 48 -2.94 8.41 10.81
C SER A 48 -4.31 9.03 10.53
N ARG A 49 -4.95 9.60 11.57
CA ARG A 49 -6.26 10.28 11.41
C ARG A 49 -6.21 11.38 10.36
N LYS A 50 -5.13 12.15 10.30
CA LYS A 50 -4.89 13.19 9.27
C LYS A 50 -4.94 12.59 7.86
N ARG A 51 -4.28 11.44 7.65
CA ARG A 51 -4.27 10.74 6.35
C ARG A 51 -5.65 10.20 5.98
N ILE A 52 -6.38 9.61 6.92
CA ILE A 52 -7.75 9.13 6.67
C ILE A 52 -8.65 10.31 6.27
N LYS A 53 -8.52 11.46 6.94
CA LYS A 53 -9.27 12.68 6.59
C LYS A 53 -8.92 13.17 5.19
N ALA A 54 -7.62 13.22 4.86
CA ALA A 54 -7.15 13.64 3.53
C ALA A 54 -7.61 12.66 2.43
N MET A 55 -7.57 11.35 2.65
CA MET A 55 -8.05 10.35 1.69
C MET A 55 -9.56 10.47 1.44
N LYS A 56 -10.36 10.82 2.46
CA LYS A 56 -11.80 11.05 2.31
C LYS A 56 -12.14 12.38 1.62
N LYS A 57 -11.21 13.34 1.62
CA LYS A 57 -11.35 14.64 0.96
C LYS A 57 -10.02 14.97 0.25
N PRO A 58 -9.72 14.28 -0.87
CA PRO A 58 -8.47 14.47 -1.57
C PRO A 58 -8.40 15.87 -2.19
N PRO A 59 -7.19 16.40 -2.44
CA PRO A 59 -7.02 17.57 -3.29
C PRO A 59 -7.64 17.33 -4.67
N THR A 60 -8.40 18.31 -5.18
CA THR A 60 -9.09 18.23 -6.48
C THR A 60 -8.49 19.18 -7.52
N SER A 61 -7.42 19.89 -7.17
CA SER A 61 -6.70 20.82 -8.04
C SER A 61 -5.26 20.37 -8.21
N VAL A 62 -4.70 20.64 -9.38
CA VAL A 62 -3.27 20.46 -9.64
C VAL A 62 -2.50 21.57 -8.94
N VAL A 63 -1.32 21.26 -8.40
CA VAL A 63 -0.43 22.27 -7.85
C VAL A 63 0.25 23.00 -8.99
N ASP A 64 0.16 24.33 -8.98
CA ASP A 64 0.93 25.15 -9.89
C ASP A 64 2.41 25.11 -9.48
N LEU A 65 3.26 24.62 -10.38
CA LEU A 65 4.71 24.51 -10.16
C LEU A 65 5.47 25.60 -10.93
N ASP A 66 4.81 26.41 -11.75
CA ASP A 66 5.46 27.45 -12.53
C ASP A 66 5.88 28.63 -11.64
N ASP A 67 5.11 28.89 -10.57
CA ASP A 67 5.47 29.85 -9.52
C ASP A 67 6.64 29.39 -8.62
N ASN A 68 7.10 28.13 -8.75
CA ASN A 68 8.21 27.61 -7.95
C ASN A 68 9.19 26.77 -8.79
N PRO A 69 10.08 27.43 -9.57
CA PRO A 69 11.01 26.74 -10.46
C PRO A 69 12.01 25.84 -9.72
N THR A 70 12.35 26.16 -8.47
CA THR A 70 13.24 25.33 -7.63
C THR A 70 12.56 24.03 -7.24
N LEU A 71 11.30 24.07 -6.79
CA LEU A 71 10.52 22.86 -6.51
C LEU A 71 10.32 22.04 -7.78
N ARG A 72 10.01 22.70 -8.92
CA ARG A 72 9.86 22.02 -10.21
C ARG A 72 11.12 21.26 -10.62
N LEU A 73 12.29 21.89 -10.50
CA LEU A 73 13.59 21.24 -10.75
C LEU A 73 13.83 20.06 -9.80
N SER A 74 13.57 20.26 -8.51
CA SER A 74 13.77 19.24 -7.48
C SER A 74 12.92 18.00 -7.73
N LEU A 75 11.64 18.18 -8.10
CA LEU A 75 10.74 17.08 -8.45
C LEU A 75 11.20 16.34 -9.72
N ARG A 76 11.70 17.05 -10.74
CA ARG A 76 12.25 16.41 -11.94
C ARG A 76 13.48 15.55 -11.61
N GLN A 77 14.39 16.07 -10.80
CA GLN A 77 15.55 15.30 -10.34
C GLN A 77 15.13 14.08 -9.52
N PHE A 78 14.17 14.23 -8.61
CA PHE A 78 13.66 13.11 -7.82
C PHE A 78 13.08 11.98 -8.69
N ILE A 79 12.30 12.33 -9.72
CA ILE A 79 11.73 11.35 -10.64
C ILE A 79 12.86 10.68 -11.46
N ALA A 80 13.84 11.45 -11.95
CA ALA A 80 14.93 10.93 -12.76
C ALA A 80 15.89 10.02 -11.99
N ASN A 81 16.16 10.31 -10.71
CA ASN A 81 17.11 9.58 -9.87
C ASN A 81 16.51 8.31 -9.23
N GLY A 82 15.21 8.09 -9.35
CA GLY A 82 14.52 6.93 -8.78
C GLY A 82 14.62 6.87 -7.26
N GLN A 83 15.16 5.78 -6.72
CA GLN A 83 15.22 5.51 -5.27
C GLN A 83 16.60 5.73 -4.63
N SER A 84 17.60 6.16 -5.40
CA SER A 84 18.97 6.33 -4.88
C SER A 84 19.12 7.66 -4.14
N GLU A 85 19.36 7.58 -2.82
CA GLU A 85 19.66 8.76 -2.00
C GLU A 85 20.99 9.40 -2.38
N ALA A 86 22.02 8.59 -2.62
CA ALA A 86 23.33 9.06 -3.04
C ALA A 86 23.28 9.80 -4.39
N THR A 87 22.54 9.26 -5.37
CA THR A 87 22.42 9.88 -6.70
C THR A 87 21.65 11.20 -6.64
N TYR A 88 20.58 11.27 -5.83
CA TYR A 88 19.86 12.52 -5.63
C TYR A 88 20.76 13.58 -4.98
N GLU A 89 21.52 13.23 -3.93
CA GLU A 89 22.35 14.21 -3.22
C GLU A 89 23.51 14.72 -4.07
N ALA A 90 24.16 13.84 -4.86
CA ALA A 90 25.21 14.26 -5.79
C ALA A 90 24.69 15.26 -6.84
N ASN A 91 23.52 14.98 -7.42
CA ASN A 91 22.89 15.88 -8.40
C ASN A 91 22.40 17.19 -7.77
N ARG A 92 21.89 17.11 -6.54
CA ARG A 92 21.52 18.28 -5.74
C ARG A 92 22.73 19.19 -5.51
N GLN A 93 23.85 18.62 -5.08
CA GLN A 93 25.07 19.37 -4.82
C GLN A 93 25.63 20.02 -6.08
N ALA A 94 25.79 19.26 -7.17
CA ALA A 94 26.29 19.81 -8.44
C ALA A 94 25.41 20.96 -8.97
N CYS A 95 24.08 20.86 -8.83
CA CYS A 95 23.19 21.96 -9.21
C CYS A 95 23.34 23.19 -8.32
N MET A 96 23.57 23.03 -7.01
CA MET A 96 23.75 24.15 -6.09
C MET A 96 25.12 24.82 -6.25
N GLU A 97 26.14 24.08 -6.71
CA GLU A 97 27.46 24.62 -7.05
C GLU A 97 27.40 25.54 -8.28
N GLU A 98 26.68 25.14 -9.34
CA GLU A 98 26.51 25.94 -10.56
C GLU A 98 25.43 27.03 -10.45
N HIS A 99 24.47 26.87 -9.53
CA HIS A 99 23.39 27.82 -9.27
C HIS A 99 23.26 28.15 -7.78
N PRO A 100 24.17 28.96 -7.21
CA PRO A 100 24.20 29.28 -5.78
C PRO A 100 22.94 30.01 -5.27
N GLU A 101 22.17 30.62 -6.16
CA GLU A 101 20.90 31.27 -5.84
C GLU A 101 19.76 30.28 -5.55
N ARG A 102 19.95 28.99 -5.86
CA ARG A 102 18.94 27.94 -5.68
C ARG A 102 19.26 27.06 -4.49
N GLU A 103 18.30 26.94 -3.60
CA GLU A 103 18.36 25.96 -2.52
C GLU A 103 17.43 24.78 -2.82
N LEU A 104 17.99 23.68 -3.33
CA LEU A 104 17.23 22.46 -3.55
C LEU A 104 16.97 21.76 -2.20
N PRO A 105 15.78 21.22 -1.95
CA PRO A 105 15.47 20.47 -0.74
C PRO A 105 16.25 19.15 -0.71
N THR A 106 16.60 18.67 0.48
CA THR A 106 17.14 17.32 0.65
C THR A 106 16.11 16.25 0.26
N LEU A 107 16.55 15.03 -0.04
CA LEU A 107 15.65 13.95 -0.44
C LEU A 107 14.54 13.69 0.59
N LYS A 108 14.87 13.79 1.89
CA LYS A 108 13.91 13.61 2.98
C LYS A 108 12.83 14.68 2.97
N VAL A 109 13.20 15.95 2.78
CA VAL A 109 12.25 17.07 2.68
C VAL A 109 11.40 16.90 1.43
N LEU A 110 12.00 16.55 0.30
CA LEU A 110 11.28 16.37 -0.94
C LEU A 110 10.28 15.19 -0.89
N LYS A 111 10.65 14.05 -0.29
CA LYS A 111 9.72 12.92 -0.04
C LYS A 111 8.53 13.34 0.82
N LYS A 112 8.74 14.23 1.80
CA LYS A 112 7.64 14.80 2.60
C LYS A 112 6.75 15.71 1.75
N MET A 113 7.33 16.59 0.93
CA MET A 113 6.57 17.45 0.01
C MET A 113 5.77 16.63 -0.99
N VAL A 114 6.36 15.63 -1.65
CA VAL A 114 5.67 14.72 -2.57
C VAL A 114 4.48 14.05 -1.90
N LYS A 115 4.65 13.57 -0.65
CA LYS A 115 3.56 12.98 0.13
C LYS A 115 2.43 13.98 0.41
N GLU A 116 2.75 15.24 0.67
CA GLU A 116 1.77 16.29 0.93
C GLU A 116 1.04 16.73 -0.35
N LEU A 117 1.78 16.86 -1.45
CA LEU A 117 1.26 17.23 -2.78
C LEU A 117 0.35 16.15 -3.36
N THR A 118 0.77 14.88 -3.29
CA THR A 118 0.06 13.76 -3.93
C THR A 118 -0.93 13.06 -2.99
N GLY A 119 -0.80 13.25 -1.68
CA GLY A 119 -1.50 12.44 -0.68
C GLY A 119 -1.00 10.98 -0.61
N VAL A 120 -0.06 10.57 -1.46
CA VAL A 120 0.46 9.20 -1.53
C VAL A 120 1.52 9.02 -0.45
N ALA A 121 1.34 7.99 0.37
CA ALA A 121 2.33 7.59 1.36
C ALA A 121 2.32 6.10 1.60
N ALA A 122 3.52 5.56 1.82
CA ALA A 122 3.67 4.16 2.19
C ALA A 122 2.91 3.84 3.48
N ILE A 123 2.33 2.64 3.52
CA ILE A 123 1.90 1.96 4.73
C ILE A 123 2.89 0.81 4.88
N LYS A 124 3.59 0.77 6.00
CA LYS A 124 4.61 -0.25 6.27
C LYS A 124 4.01 -1.29 7.21
N HIS A 125 4.17 -2.54 6.83
CA HIS A 125 3.86 -3.70 7.65
C HIS A 125 5.06 -4.64 7.61
N ASP A 126 5.29 -5.32 8.72
CA ASP A 126 6.33 -6.34 8.77
C ASP A 126 5.93 -7.52 7.89
N MET A 127 6.90 -8.06 7.16
CA MET A 127 6.72 -9.16 6.23
C MET A 127 7.88 -10.14 6.39
N CYS A 128 7.63 -11.42 6.14
CA CYS A 128 8.69 -12.41 6.05
C CYS A 128 9.59 -12.14 4.84
N GLU A 129 10.90 -12.09 5.04
CA GLU A 129 11.89 -11.83 3.97
C GLU A 129 11.96 -12.97 2.94
N LYS A 130 11.68 -14.22 3.34
CA LYS A 130 11.77 -15.39 2.45
C LYS A 130 10.50 -15.65 1.66
N SER A 131 9.35 -15.60 2.33
CA SER A 131 8.05 -15.95 1.72
C SER A 131 7.24 -14.75 1.27
N CYS A 132 7.68 -13.53 1.60
CA CYS A 132 6.92 -12.30 1.41
C CYS A 132 5.54 -12.32 2.10
N LEU A 133 5.32 -13.21 3.09
CA LEU A 133 4.08 -13.22 3.86
C LEU A 133 4.01 -11.97 4.75
N ALA A 134 2.99 -11.13 4.54
CA ALA A 134 2.74 -9.97 5.39
C ALA A 134 2.07 -10.35 6.71
N TYR A 135 2.59 -9.84 7.82
CA TYR A 135 2.00 -10.02 9.16
C TYR A 135 0.84 -9.06 9.38
N VAL A 136 -0.27 -9.34 8.69
CA VAL A 136 -1.51 -8.54 8.71
C VAL A 136 -2.73 -9.43 8.85
N GLY A 137 -3.87 -8.84 9.24
CA GLY A 137 -5.14 -9.58 9.36
C GLY A 137 -5.01 -10.78 10.31
N PRO A 138 -5.39 -12.00 9.89
CA PRO A 138 -5.21 -13.23 10.66
C PRO A 138 -3.76 -13.52 11.11
N HIS A 139 -2.76 -12.94 10.43
CA HIS A 139 -1.34 -13.13 10.76
C HIS A 139 -0.72 -11.96 11.54
N ALA A 140 -1.50 -10.94 11.93
CA ALA A 140 -0.98 -9.73 12.56
C ALA A 140 -0.28 -9.94 13.92
N LYS A 141 -0.47 -11.11 14.56
CA LYS A 141 0.15 -11.47 15.85
C LYS A 141 1.31 -12.46 15.71
N LEU A 142 1.64 -12.88 14.49
CA LEU A 142 2.74 -13.80 14.28
C LEU A 142 4.07 -13.06 14.44
N THR A 143 5.01 -13.70 15.12
CA THR A 143 6.41 -13.24 15.24
C THR A 143 7.34 -14.01 14.32
N HIS A 144 6.87 -15.12 13.74
CA HIS A 144 7.61 -16.01 12.86
C HIS A 144 6.75 -16.38 11.66
N CYS A 145 7.40 -16.69 10.53
CA CYS A 145 6.69 -17.09 9.34
C CYS A 145 6.13 -18.51 9.49
N PRO A 146 4.85 -18.76 9.19
CA PRO A 146 4.30 -20.12 9.19
C PRO A 146 4.68 -20.92 7.93
N LEU A 147 5.43 -20.33 6.99
CA LEU A 147 5.82 -20.95 5.72
C LEU A 147 7.30 -21.30 5.64
N CYS A 148 8.14 -20.82 6.56
CA CYS A 148 9.59 -21.05 6.55
C CYS A 148 10.23 -20.94 7.93
#